data_AF-A0A1G3A966-F1
#
_entry.id   AF-A0A1G3A966-F1
#
_cell.length_a   1.000
_cell.length_b   1.000
_cell.length_c   1.000
_cell.angle_alpha   90.00
_cell.angle_beta   90.00
_cell.angle_gamma   90.00
#
_symmetry.space_group_name_H-M   'P 1'
#
loop_
_entity.id
_entity.type
_entity.pdbx_description
1 polymer ?
#
loop_
_entity_poly.entity_id
_entity_poly.type
_entity_poly.pdbx_seq_one_letter_code
_entity_poly.pdbx_strand_id
1 'polypeptide(L)' 'MCTLIGFFSPGPMEMVVVAAIALLLFGNRLPSVMRSLGRGVVEFKKGVQGIEDDIDDRARPKKEGDSAQA' A
#
# COMPACT_ATOMS: atom_id res chain seq x y z
N MET A 1 22.53 23.46 19.93
CA MET A 1 22.45 22.05 20.39
C MET A 1 21.10 21.39 20.07
N CYS A 2 19.96 22.11 20.09
CA CYS A 2 18.63 21.51 19.79
C CYS A 2 18.33 21.22 18.31
N THR A 3 19.11 21.76 17.37
CA THR A 3 18.86 21.60 15.91
C THR A 3 19.28 20.23 15.37
N LEU A 4 20.08 19.45 16.11
CA LEU A 4 20.67 18.20 15.63
C LEU A 4 19.78 16.96 15.84
N ILE A 5 18.76 17.04 16.70
CA ILE A 5 17.87 15.91 17.02
C ILE A 5 16.57 15.95 16.17
N GLY A 6 16.25 17.09 15.55
CA GLY A 6 15.06 17.26 14.70
C GLY A 6 15.17 16.58 13.32
N PHE A 7 16.38 16.32 12.82
CA PHE A 7 16.57 15.71 11.49
C PHE A 7 16.03 14.27 11.37
N PHE A 8 15.86 13.56 12.49
CA PHE A 8 15.39 12.16 12.46
C PHE A 8 13.89 12.02 12.74
N SER A 9 13.23 13.06 13.23
CA SER A 9 11.80 13.06 13.50
C SER A 9 11.23 14.40 13.05
N PRO A 10 10.82 14.53 11.78
CA PRO A 10 10.20 15.75 11.31
C PRO A 10 9.00 16.07 12.19
N GLY A 11 9.07 17.21 12.86
CA GLY A 11 8.01 17.62 13.78
C GLY A 11 6.70 17.85 13.02
N PRO A 12 5.53 17.80 13.69
CA PRO A 12 4.25 18.09 13.05
C PRO A 12 4.24 19.47 12.35
N MET A 13 4.98 20.45 12.89
CA MET A 13 5.17 21.76 12.24
C MET A 13 5.94 21.67 10.92
N GLU A 14 7.02 20.89 10.85
CA GLU A 14 7.81 20.73 9.62
C GLU A 14 6.99 19.99 8.54
N MET A 15 6.22 18.97 8.94
CA MET A 15 5.29 18.27 8.05
C MET A 15 4.25 19.22 7.43
N VAL A 16 3.71 20.16 8.22
CA VAL A 16 2.77 21.17 7.73
C VAL A 16 3.45 22.13 6.74
N VAL A 17 4.69 22.56 6.99
CA VAL A 17 5.44 23.42 6.07
C VAL A 17 5.74 22.70 4.75
N VAL A 18 6.17 21.44 4.81
CA VAL A 18 6.40 20.62 3.60
C VAL A 18 5.10 20.40 2.83
N ALA A 19 4.00 20.10 3.52
CA ALA A 19 2.68 19.96 2.91
C ALA A 19 2.22 21.27 2.24
N ALA A 20 2.47 22.43 2.85
CA ALA A 20 2.16 23.72 2.27
C ALA A 20 2.97 24.01 1.00
N ILE A 21 4.28 23.69 0.98
CA ILE A 21 5.13 23.81 -0.21
C ILE A 21 4.65 22.85 -1.31
N ALA A 22 4.37 21.59 -0.96
CA ALA A 22 3.81 20.62 -1.90
C ALA A 22 2.46 21.10 -2.47
N LEU A 23 1.61 21.70 -1.65
CA LEU A 23 0.34 22.27 -2.09
C LEU A 23 0.53 23.51 -2.98
N LEU A 24 1.56 24.32 -2.78
CA LEU A 24 1.89 25.43 -3.69
C LEU A 24 2.39 24.94 -5.05
N LEU A 25 3.23 23.90 -5.07
CA LEU A 25 3.78 23.33 -6.31
C LEU A 25 2.74 22.54 -7.11
N PHE A 26 1.96 21.69 -6.43
CA PHE A 26 0.99 20.79 -7.07
C PHE A 26 -0.42 21.38 -7.10
N GLY A 27 -0.77 22.30 -6.21
CA GLY A 27 -2.09 22.92 -6.12
C GLY A 27 -3.21 21.89 -6.05
N ASN A 28 -4.23 22.10 -6.90
CA ASN A 28 -5.37 21.19 -7.05
C ASN A 28 -5.02 19.83 -7.68
N ARG A 29 -3.79 19.62 -8.16
CA ARG A 29 -3.38 18.34 -8.76
C ARG A 29 -2.99 17.29 -7.72
N LEU A 30 -2.61 17.70 -6.51
CA LEU A 30 -2.24 16.79 -5.41
C LEU A 30 -3.30 15.70 -5.12
N PRO A 31 -4.60 16.01 -4.97
CA PRO A 31 -5.63 14.98 -4.78
C PRO A 31 -5.91 14.13 -6.02
N SER A 32 -5.58 14.62 -7.22
CA SER A 32 -5.70 13.83 -8.46
C SER A 32 -4.58 12.79 -8.56
N VAL A 33 -3.33 13.19 -8.29
CA VAL A 33 -2.18 12.26 -8.27
C VAL A 33 -2.25 11.26 -7.12
N MET A 34 -2.72 11.67 -5.93
CA MET A 34 -2.98 10.71 -4.84
C MET A 34 -4.04 9.70 -5.21
N ARG A 35 -5.12 10.11 -5.89
CA ARG A 35 -6.16 9.15 -6.33
C ARG A 35 -5.63 8.19 -7.39
N SER A 36 -4.87 8.66 -8.39
CA SER A 36 -4.32 7.77 -9.42
C SER A 36 -3.29 6.79 -8.86
N LEU A 37 -2.38 7.26 -8.00
CA LEU A 37 -1.43 6.41 -7.29
C LEU A 37 -2.14 5.43 -6.34
N GLY A 38 -3.14 5.90 -5.60
CA GLY A 38 -3.92 5.08 -4.67
C GLY A 38 -4.63 3.94 -5.37
N ARG A 39 -5.23 4.16 -6.55
CA ARG A 39 -5.81 3.08 -7.33
C ARG A 39 -4.77 2.06 -7.79
N GLY A 40 -3.61 2.52 -8.29
CA GLY A 40 -2.52 1.64 -8.71
C GLY A 40 -1.99 0.76 -7.58
N VAL A 41 -1.82 1.32 -6.38
CA VAL A 41 -1.41 0.56 -5.18
C VAL A 41 -2.46 -0.48 -4.78
N VAL A 42 -3.76 -0.14 -4.86
CA VAL A 42 -4.84 -1.08 -4.54
C VAL A 42 -4.90 -2.23 -5.54
N GLU A 43 -4.78 -1.95 -6.83
CA GLU A 43 -4.74 -2.99 -7.88
C GLU A 43 -3.48 -3.87 -7.77
N PHE A 44 -2.32 -3.25 -7.48
CA PHE A 44 -1.08 -3.98 -7.21
C PHE A 44 -1.25 -4.94 -6.02
N LYS A 45 -1.83 -4.48 -4.91
CA LYS A 45 -2.08 -5.33 -3.73
C LYS A 45 -3.00 -6.50 -4.05
N LYS A 46 -4.07 -6.28 -4.82
CA LYS A 46 -4.99 -7.35 -5.25
C LYS A 46 -4.31 -8.35 -6.15
N GLY A 47 -3.48 -7.89 -7.09
CA GLY A 47 -2.70 -8.77 -7.96
C GLY A 47 -1.73 -9.66 -7.19
N VAL A 48 -1.01 -9.10 -6.21
CA VAL A 48 -0.09 -9.86 -5.36
C VAL A 48 -0.82 -10.89 -4.48
N GLN A 49 -1.93 -10.50 -3.84
CA GLN A 49 -2.74 -11.41 -3.01
C GLN A 49 -3.33 -12.58 -3.82
N GLY A 50 -3.86 -12.31 -5.01
CA GLY A 50 -4.40 -13.37 -5.86
C GLY A 50 -3.36 -14.39 -6.33
N ILE A 51 -2.08 -13.99 -6.42
CA ILE A 51 -0.98 -14.92 -6.72
C ILE A 51 -0.65 -15.78 -5.50
N GLU A 52 -0.65 -15.19 -4.30
CA GLU A 52 -0.40 -15.90 -3.04
C GLU A 52 -1.46 -16.99 -2.79
N ASP A 53 -2.73 -16.67 -3.04
CA ASP A 53 -3.85 -17.61 -2.93
C ASP A 53 -3.75 -18.76 -3.96
N ASP A 54 -3.39 -18.47 -5.23
CA ASP A 54 -3.26 -19.48 -6.29
C ASP A 54 -2.09 -20.45 -6.03
N ILE A 55 -1.06 -20.01 -5.30
CA ILE A 55 0.08 -20.84 -4.89
C ILE A 55 -0.32 -21.77 -3.72
N ASP A 56 -1.10 -21.27 -2.75
CA ASP A 56 -1.59 -22.08 -1.60
C ASP A 56 -2.61 -23.14 -2.05
N ASP A 57 -3.51 -22.80 -2.98
CA ASP A 57 -4.50 -23.74 -3.53
C ASP A 57 -3.84 -24.87 -4.35
N ARG A 58 -2.76 -24.56 -5.09
CA ARG A 58 -1.97 -25.59 -5.82
C ARG A 58 -1.12 -26.46 -4.89
N ALA A 59 -0.81 -26.01 -3.68
CA ALA A 59 -0.04 -26.76 -2.70
C ALA A 59 -0.90 -27.73 -1.87
N ARG A 60 -2.23 -27.64 -1.92
CA ARG A 60 -3.12 -28.60 -1.28
C ARG A 60 -3.36 -29.80 -2.21
N PRO A 61 -2.93 -31.02 -1.85
CA PRO A 61 -3.40 -32.21 -2.55
C PRO A 61 -4.91 -32.31 -2.30
N LYS A 62 -5.69 -32.15 -3.37
CA LYS A 62 -7.13 -32.39 -3.40
C LYS A 62 -7.41 -33.77 -2.79
N LYS A 63 -7.88 -33.80 -1.53
CA LYS A 63 -8.43 -35.01 -0.95
C LYS A 63 -9.74 -35.30 -1.65
N GLU A 64 -9.61 -36.06 -2.72
CA GLU A 64 -10.64 -36.85 -3.36
C GLU A 64 -11.14 -37.88 -2.34
N GLY A 65 -12.21 -37.51 -1.65
CA GLY A 65 -12.88 -38.32 -0.64
C GLY A 65 -14.36 -38.36 -0.95
N ASP A 66 -14.70 -38.96 -2.09
CA ASP A 66 -16.05 -39.49 -2.33
C ASP A 66 -15.97 -40.59 -3.40
N SER A 67 -15.85 -41.84 -2.93
CA SER A 67 -16.32 -43.08 -3.57
C SER A 67 -15.59 -44.27 -2.98
N ALA A 68 -16.17 -44.87 -1.94
CA ALA A 68 -16.21 -46.32 -1.69
C ALA A 68 -16.61 -46.57 -0.23
N GLN A 69 -17.89 -46.39 0.08
CA GLN A 69 -18.55 -47.23 1.08
C GLN A 69 -20.01 -47.39 0.63
N ALA A 70 -20.19 -48.39 -0.23
CA ALA A 70 -21.44 -49.03 -0.59
C ALA A 70 -21.43 -50.44 -0.01
#